data_AF-A0A7W1J387-F1
#
_entry.id   AF-A0A7W1J387-F1
#
_cell.length_a   1.000
_cell.length_b   1.000
_cell.length_c   1.000
_cell.angle_alpha   90.00
_cell.angle_beta   90.00
_cell.angle_gamma   90.00
#
_symmetry.space_group_name_H-M   'P 1'
#
loop_
_entity.id
_entity.type
_entity.pdbx_description
1 polymer ?
#
loop_
_entity_poly.entity_id
_entity_poly.type
_entity_poly.pdbx_seq_one_letter_code
_entity_poly.pdbx_strand_id
1 'polypeptide(L)'
;KLLIKPSKESVRKFKERLRREWMSLKGCNIRAVLKRLNPILHGWANYFRISASKETFESIDDWMFKRCVRYVKFTHPNKGWRWCRSKYWGILHPKRKDQWVFGDKHSGGYLLKLSWTPIRRHVLVKGAASPDDPTLQCYWASRQKRKVQGLPPRQQRLAHAQKGRCSHCGTSLFNGEELQVHHLKGRENPGSEEPQNLRLVHLYCHQQIHAGRRKTLGCEATCLSRVRG
;
A
#
# COMPACT_ATOMS: atom_id res chain seq x y z
N LYS A 1 -13.60 2.55 26.55
CA LYS A 1 -13.27 2.42 25.10
C LYS A 1 -11.92 1.73 24.96
N LEU A 2 -11.87 0.50 24.44
CA LEU A 2 -10.60 -0.23 24.26
C LEU A 2 -9.74 0.43 23.17
N LEU A 3 -8.49 0.76 23.49
CA LEU A 3 -7.53 1.30 22.54
C LEU A 3 -6.45 0.25 22.27
N ILE A 4 -6.52 -0.37 21.09
CA ILE A 4 -5.48 -1.32 20.65
C ILE A 4 -4.25 -0.49 20.26
N LYS A 5 -3.20 -0.51 21.09
CA LYS A 5 -1.92 0.18 20.87
C LYS A 5 -0.82 -0.84 20.51
N PRO A 6 0.24 -0.43 19.80
CA PRO A 6 1.42 -1.28 19.63
C PRO A 6 1.98 -1.73 20.98
N SER A 7 2.34 -3.01 21.11
CA SER A 7 2.90 -3.53 22.36
C SER A 7 4.29 -2.94 22.63
N LYS A 8 4.63 -2.77 23.93
CA LYS A 8 5.96 -2.26 24.34
C LYS A 8 7.08 -3.12 23.76
N GLU A 9 6.88 -4.43 23.71
CA GLU A 9 7.84 -5.37 23.14
C GLU A 9 8.04 -5.18 21.64
N SER A 10 6.96 -4.98 20.87
CA SER A 10 7.05 -4.74 19.43
C SER A 10 7.82 -3.44 19.13
N VAL A 11 7.55 -2.38 19.91
CA VAL A 11 8.28 -1.11 19.81
C VAL A 11 9.75 -1.29 20.15
N ARG A 12 10.08 -2.07 21.19
CA ARG A 12 11.47 -2.38 21.58
C ARG A 12 12.20 -3.11 20.46
N LYS A 13 11.65 -4.21 19.96
CA LYS A 13 12.21 -5.01 18.84
C LYS A 13 12.45 -4.15 17.60
N PHE A 14 11.51 -3.25 17.31
CA PHE A 14 11.65 -2.31 16.19
C PHE A 14 12.79 -1.31 16.38
N LYS A 15 12.90 -0.69 17.56
CA LYS A 15 14.02 0.20 17.91
C LYS A 15 15.36 -0.53 17.89
N GLU A 16 15.43 -1.78 18.32
CA GLU A 16 16.63 -2.62 18.25
C GLU A 16 17.05 -2.92 16.81
N ARG A 17 16.09 -3.27 15.94
CA ARG A 17 16.36 -3.42 14.50
C ARG A 17 16.93 -2.14 13.92
N LEU A 18 16.26 -1.00 14.11
CA LEU A 18 16.73 0.29 13.61
C LEU A 18 18.10 0.65 14.17
N ARG A 19 18.36 0.35 15.46
CA ARG A 19 19.68 0.56 16.08
C ARG A 19 20.77 -0.22 15.34
N ARG A 20 20.52 -1.49 15.01
CA ARG A 20 21.48 -2.32 14.25
C ARG A 20 21.75 -1.74 12.87
N GLU A 21 20.71 -1.32 12.16
CA GLU A 21 20.86 -0.66 10.85
C GLU A 21 21.67 0.64 10.94
N TRP A 22 21.41 1.49 11.95
CA TRP A 22 22.22 2.69 12.16
C TRP A 22 23.70 2.39 12.45
N MET A 23 23.99 1.28 13.14
CA MET A 23 25.37 0.87 13.42
C MET A 23 26.07 0.35 12.16
N SER A 24 25.38 -0.44 11.32
CA SER A 24 25.96 -0.96 10.07
C SER A 24 26.16 0.13 9.01
N LEU A 25 25.33 1.18 9.03
CA LEU A 25 25.41 2.31 8.10
C LEU A 25 26.41 3.40 8.52
N LYS A 26 27.18 3.17 9.59
CA LYS A 26 28.16 4.12 10.09
C LYS A 26 29.27 4.33 9.03
N GLY A 27 29.49 5.58 8.64
CA GLY A 27 30.43 5.93 7.57
C GLY A 27 29.85 5.89 6.15
N CYS A 28 28.66 5.31 5.94
CA CYS A 28 27.98 5.35 4.65
C CYS A 28 27.46 6.76 4.32
N ASN A 29 27.27 7.04 3.03
CA ASN A 29 26.62 8.27 2.59
C ASN A 29 25.13 8.30 2.97
N ILE A 30 24.55 9.50 3.00
CA ILE A 30 23.15 9.69 3.39
C ILE A 30 22.17 8.96 2.45
N ARG A 31 22.46 8.86 1.15
CA ARG A 31 21.57 8.18 0.21
C ARG A 31 21.42 6.70 0.54
N ALA A 32 22.52 6.04 0.91
CA ALA A 32 22.51 4.66 1.38
C ALA A 32 21.70 4.50 2.68
N VAL A 33 21.85 5.45 3.62
CA VAL A 33 21.07 5.48 4.86
C VAL A 33 19.57 5.54 4.57
N LEU A 34 19.16 6.48 3.71
CA LEU A 34 17.76 6.66 3.33
C LEU A 34 17.20 5.43 2.61
N LYS A 35 17.94 4.87 1.65
CA LYS A 35 17.55 3.68 0.89
C LYS A 35 17.34 2.46 1.80
N ARG A 36 18.12 2.33 2.87
CA ARG A 36 18.02 1.22 3.82
C ARG A 36 16.91 1.40 4.84
N LEU A 37 16.75 2.60 5.41
CA LEU A 37 15.82 2.84 6.52
C LEU A 37 14.37 3.04 6.07
N ASN A 38 14.14 3.72 4.95
CA ASN A 38 12.78 4.06 4.51
C ASN A 38 11.86 2.85 4.31
N PRO A 39 12.30 1.74 3.66
CA PRO A 39 11.45 0.56 3.53
C PRO A 39 11.04 -0.05 4.89
N ILE A 40 11.94 -0.03 5.87
CA ILE A 40 11.70 -0.55 7.22
C ILE A 40 10.66 0.30 7.95
N LEU A 41 10.82 1.63 7.91
CA LEU A 41 9.89 2.58 8.50
C LEU A 41 8.50 2.47 7.83
N HIS A 42 8.47 2.42 6.50
CA HIS A 42 7.24 2.31 5.73
C HIS A 42 6.47 1.02 6.04
N GLY A 43 7.15 -0.13 6.08
CA GLY A 43 6.53 -1.41 6.42
C GLY A 43 5.92 -1.40 7.82
N TRP A 44 6.66 -0.91 8.81
CA TRP A 44 6.18 -0.85 10.19
C TRP A 44 5.01 0.12 10.37
N ALA A 45 5.05 1.29 9.72
CA ALA A 45 3.94 2.23 9.74
C ALA A 45 2.67 1.64 9.11
N ASN A 46 2.80 0.96 7.97
CA ASN A 46 1.67 0.31 7.30
C ASN A 46 1.06 -0.82 8.11
N TYR A 47 1.87 -1.56 8.87
CA TYR A 47 1.36 -2.59 9.76
C TYR A 47 0.54 -1.98 10.91
N PHE A 48 1.06 -0.94 11.57
CA PHE A 48 0.42 -0.37 12.76
C PHE A 48 -0.62 0.72 12.49
N ARG A 49 -0.77 1.21 11.24
CA ARG A 49 -1.72 2.29 10.89
C ARG A 49 -3.19 1.99 11.22
N ILE A 50 -3.56 0.73 11.40
CA ILE A 50 -4.93 0.32 11.77
C ILE A 50 -5.21 0.45 13.26
N SER A 51 -4.15 0.50 14.08
CA SER A 51 -4.21 0.58 15.53
C SER A 51 -4.00 2.00 16.04
N ALA A 52 -4.23 2.25 17.33
CA ALA A 52 -4.04 3.55 17.97
C ALA A 52 -2.54 3.82 18.21
N SER A 53 -1.80 4.13 17.14
CA SER A 53 -0.33 4.20 17.17
C SER A 53 0.27 5.59 17.06
N LYS A 54 -0.55 6.66 17.03
CA LYS A 54 -0.07 8.01 16.75
C LYS A 54 1.00 8.49 17.73
N GLU A 55 0.73 8.38 19.03
CA GLU A 55 1.68 8.70 20.11
C GLU A 55 2.97 7.85 20.01
N THR A 56 2.83 6.57 19.68
CA THR A 56 3.97 5.66 19.50
C THR A 56 4.84 6.07 18.30
N PHE A 57 4.20 6.50 17.20
CA PHE A 57 4.90 6.97 16.01
C PHE A 57 5.70 8.22 16.31
N GLU A 58 5.12 9.18 17.03
CA GLU A 58 5.81 10.40 17.47
C GLU A 58 7.00 10.08 18.39
N SER A 59 6.81 9.21 19.39
CA SER A 59 7.89 8.76 20.27
C SER A 59 9.05 8.08 19.52
N ILE A 60 8.76 7.34 18.45
CA ILE A 60 9.79 6.71 17.62
C ILE A 60 10.46 7.75 16.72
N ASP A 61 9.72 8.70 16.15
CA ASP A 61 10.27 9.79 15.35
C ASP A 61 11.24 10.66 16.18
N ASP A 62 10.91 10.98 17.43
CA ASP A 62 11.80 11.70 18.36
C ASP A 62 13.08 10.90 18.66
N TRP A 63 12.93 9.59 18.86
CA TRP A 63 14.07 8.70 19.04
C TRP A 63 14.93 8.61 17.78
N MET A 64 14.32 8.56 16.60
CA MET A 64 14.99 8.58 15.30
C MET A 64 15.72 9.90 15.05
N PHE A 65 15.14 11.03 15.45
CA PHE A 65 15.80 12.33 15.39
C PHE A 65 17.12 12.31 16.16
N LYS A 66 17.12 11.78 17.40
CA LYS A 66 18.35 11.61 18.20
C LYS A 66 19.39 10.72 17.49
N ARG A 67 18.96 9.68 16.76
CA ARG A 67 19.85 8.84 15.96
C ARG A 67 20.44 9.59 14.76
N CYS A 68 19.63 10.38 14.06
CA CYS A 68 20.10 11.22 12.96
C CYS A 68 21.15 12.23 13.44
N VAL A 69 20.91 12.88 14.59
CA VAL A 69 21.89 13.81 15.20
C VAL A 69 23.21 13.09 15.52
N ARG A 70 23.16 11.89 16.10
CA ARG A 70 24.38 11.10 16.40
C ARG A 70 25.14 10.72 15.14
N TYR A 71 24.43 10.28 14.10
CA TYR A 71 25.03 9.97 12.80
C TYR A 71 25.75 11.19 12.24
N VAL A 72 25.08 12.35 12.15
CA VAL A 72 25.69 13.56 11.58
C VAL A 72 26.89 14.06 12.39
N LYS A 73 26.80 14.05 13.73
CA LYS A 73 27.93 14.42 14.59
C LYS A 73 29.12 13.49 14.40
N PHE A 74 28.87 12.19 14.23
CA PHE A 74 29.92 11.22 13.96
C PHE A 74 30.54 11.42 12.56
N THR A 75 29.73 11.70 11.54
CA THR A 75 30.22 11.94 10.17
C THR A 75 31.00 13.26 10.05
N HIS A 76 30.66 14.27 10.85
CA HIS A 76 31.26 15.60 10.78
C HIS A 76 31.76 16.08 12.14
N PRO A 77 32.83 15.48 12.69
CA PRO A 77 33.32 15.82 14.03
C PRO A 77 33.74 17.29 14.17
N ASN A 78 34.27 17.88 13.09
CA ASN A 78 34.79 19.26 13.08
C ASN A 78 33.74 20.30 12.66
N LYS A 79 32.47 19.92 12.49
CA LYS A 79 31.42 20.85 12.06
C LYS A 79 30.40 21.10 13.17
N GLY A 80 30.11 22.39 13.39
CA GLY A 80 29.14 22.82 14.38
C GLY A 80 27.69 22.44 14.03
N TRP A 81 26.82 22.44 15.04
CA TRP A 81 25.40 22.06 14.90
C TRP A 81 24.65 22.88 13.83
N ARG A 82 24.90 24.19 13.72
CA ARG A 82 24.27 25.03 12.69
C ARG A 82 24.56 24.54 11.28
N TRP A 83 25.81 24.19 10.99
CA TRP A 83 26.20 23.65 9.70
C TRP A 83 25.54 22.29 9.45
N CYS A 84 25.57 21.40 10.44
CA CYS A 84 24.94 20.08 10.39
C CYS A 84 23.43 20.19 10.10
N ARG A 85 22.73 21.08 10.82
CA ARG A 85 21.32 21.39 10.60
C ARG A 85 21.08 21.88 9.18
N SER A 86 21.85 22.87 8.74
CA SER A 86 21.71 23.47 7.40
C SER A 86 21.97 22.44 6.29
N LYS A 87 22.87 21.49 6.48
CA LYS A 87 23.16 20.46 5.47
C LYS A 87 22.08 19.39 5.39
N TYR A 88 21.59 18.90 6.53
CA TYR A 88 20.81 17.66 6.59
C TYR A 88 19.33 17.82 6.92
N TRP A 89 18.92 18.96 7.50
CA TRP A 89 17.52 19.21 7.87
C TRP A 89 16.91 20.36 7.07
N GLY A 90 15.66 20.19 6.67
CA GLY A 90 14.89 21.24 6.02
C GLY A 90 13.50 20.77 5.59
N ILE A 91 12.83 21.59 4.79
CA ILE A 91 11.56 21.27 4.15
C ILE A 91 11.85 20.41 2.93
N LEU A 92 11.89 19.09 3.11
CA LEU A 92 12.20 18.14 2.04
C LEU A 92 10.97 17.45 1.47
N HIS A 93 9.84 17.46 2.19
CA HIS A 93 8.64 16.77 1.75
C HIS A 93 7.80 17.68 0.83
N PRO A 94 7.43 17.24 -0.39
CA PRO A 94 6.78 18.11 -1.39
C PRO A 94 5.49 18.80 -0.92
N LYS A 95 4.69 18.10 -0.12
CA LYS A 95 3.37 18.59 0.35
C LYS A 95 3.31 19.04 1.81
N ARG A 96 4.43 18.98 2.55
CA ARG A 96 4.42 19.23 4.01
C ARG A 96 5.45 20.30 4.34
N LYS A 97 5.05 21.32 5.09
CA LYS A 97 5.92 22.40 5.57
C LYS A 97 6.67 22.02 6.87
N ASP A 98 7.12 20.76 6.98
CA ASP A 98 7.91 20.30 8.12
C ASP A 98 9.38 20.68 7.91
N GLN A 99 9.92 21.56 8.75
CA GLN A 99 11.29 22.05 8.65
C GLN A 99 12.33 21.07 9.24
N TRP A 100 11.88 20.07 10.00
CA TRP A 100 12.73 19.14 10.74
C TRP A 100 12.68 17.76 10.10
N VAL A 101 12.94 17.71 8.79
CA VAL A 101 13.04 16.47 8.02
C VAL A 101 14.50 16.21 7.69
N PHE A 102 15.01 15.06 8.16
CA PHE A 102 16.37 14.61 7.87
C PHE A 102 16.43 14.06 6.44
N GLY A 103 17.42 14.47 5.66
CA GLY A 103 17.59 13.98 4.29
C GLY A 103 18.74 14.63 3.52
N ASP A 104 18.83 14.24 2.26
CA ASP A 104 19.79 14.75 1.30
C ASP A 104 19.12 15.86 0.47
N LYS A 105 19.47 17.12 0.77
CA LYS A 105 18.95 18.29 0.06
C LYS A 105 19.26 18.29 -1.44
N HIS A 106 20.35 17.65 -1.86
CA HIS A 106 20.74 17.63 -3.26
C HIS A 106 19.87 16.66 -4.08
N SER A 107 19.59 15.46 -3.55
CA SER A 107 18.73 14.50 -4.25
C SER A 107 17.24 14.71 -3.98
N GLY A 108 16.89 15.52 -2.98
CA GLY A 108 15.52 15.62 -2.46
C GLY A 108 15.08 14.38 -1.66
N GLY A 109 15.96 13.40 -1.47
CA GLY A 109 15.67 12.23 -0.66
C GLY A 109 15.54 12.59 0.81
N TYR A 110 14.53 12.03 1.48
CA TYR A 110 14.31 12.27 2.91
C TYR A 110 13.96 11.00 3.69
N LEU A 111 14.18 11.06 4.99
CA LEU A 111 13.80 10.01 5.93
C LEU A 111 12.31 10.12 6.25
N LEU A 112 11.58 9.02 6.09
CA LEU A 112 10.16 8.97 6.39
C LEU A 112 9.91 9.14 7.89
N LYS A 113 9.00 10.05 8.25
CA LYS A 113 8.45 10.14 9.61
C LYS A 113 7.22 9.25 9.74
N LEU A 114 7.19 8.43 10.80
CA LEU A 114 6.07 7.54 11.08
C LEU A 114 4.80 8.33 11.39
N SER A 115 4.95 9.46 12.09
CA SER A 115 3.86 10.38 12.45
C SER A 115 3.09 10.91 11.25
N TRP A 116 3.66 10.90 10.04
CA TRP A 116 2.94 11.31 8.82
C TRP A 116 1.94 10.28 8.32
N THR A 117 2.01 9.06 8.82
CA THR A 117 1.13 7.96 8.42
C THR A 117 -0.27 8.19 8.97
N PRO A 118 -1.30 8.28 8.11
CA PRO A 118 -2.67 8.45 8.56
C PRO A 118 -3.17 7.17 9.23
N ILE A 119 -3.70 7.30 10.44
CA ILE A 119 -4.32 6.19 11.16
C ILE A 119 -5.66 5.87 10.50
N ARG A 120 -5.82 4.64 10.00
CA ARG A 120 -7.03 4.16 9.34
C ARG A 120 -7.75 3.15 10.23
N ARG A 121 -8.74 3.61 10.98
CA ARG A 121 -9.53 2.75 11.86
C ARG A 121 -10.51 1.90 11.07
N HIS A 122 -10.64 0.63 11.45
CA HIS A 122 -11.73 -0.22 10.97
C HIS A 122 -13.06 0.34 11.47
N VAL A 123 -14.02 0.46 10.56
CA VAL A 123 -15.38 0.89 10.88
C VAL A 123 -16.24 -0.37 10.96
N LEU A 124 -16.83 -0.65 12.11
CA LEU A 124 -17.75 -1.78 12.27
C LEU A 124 -18.99 -1.61 11.39
N VAL A 125 -19.61 -2.72 11.00
CA VAL A 125 -20.95 -2.68 10.37
C VAL A 125 -21.95 -2.23 11.44
N LYS A 126 -22.96 -1.44 11.06
CA LYS A 126 -23.93 -0.89 12.00
C LYS A 126 -24.95 -1.97 12.38
N GLY A 127 -24.92 -2.46 13.63
CA GLY A 127 -25.91 -3.42 14.13
C GLY A 127 -26.10 -4.61 13.20
N ALA A 128 -27.37 -4.94 12.90
CA ALA A 128 -27.77 -6.01 11.98
C ALA A 128 -27.89 -5.56 10.51
N ALA A 129 -27.23 -4.47 10.10
CA ALA A 129 -27.25 -4.01 8.72
C ALA A 129 -26.83 -5.14 7.76
N SER A 130 -27.71 -5.51 6.85
CA SER A 130 -27.46 -6.48 5.78
C SER A 130 -27.19 -5.78 4.46
N PRO A 131 -26.24 -6.26 3.62
CA PRO A 131 -26.05 -5.77 2.24
C PRO A 131 -27.30 -5.82 1.36
N ASP A 132 -28.22 -6.73 1.67
CA ASP A 132 -29.43 -6.98 0.88
C ASP A 132 -30.62 -6.12 1.33
N ASP A 133 -30.46 -5.32 2.38
CA ASP A 133 -31.48 -4.39 2.84
C ASP A 133 -31.60 -3.19 1.86
N PRO A 134 -32.74 -3.02 1.16
CA PRO A 134 -32.92 -1.96 0.17
C PRO A 134 -32.87 -0.56 0.81
N THR A 135 -33.18 -0.42 2.10
CA THR A 135 -33.14 0.87 2.81
C THR A 135 -31.70 1.34 3.07
N LEU A 136 -30.71 0.42 3.05
CA LEU A 136 -29.32 0.67 3.37
C LEU A 136 -28.40 0.76 2.13
N GLN A 137 -28.95 0.86 0.91
CA GLN A 137 -28.16 0.93 -0.33
C GLN A 137 -27.08 2.01 -0.30
N CYS A 138 -27.41 3.23 0.15
CA CYS A 138 -26.45 4.33 0.24
C CYS A 138 -25.32 4.05 1.25
N TYR A 139 -25.64 3.38 2.36
CA TYR A 139 -24.67 2.97 3.38
C TYR A 139 -23.67 1.95 2.82
N TRP A 140 -24.16 0.92 2.13
CA TRP A 140 -23.32 -0.13 1.54
C TRP A 140 -22.52 0.35 0.34
N ALA A 141 -23.09 1.18 -0.52
CA ALA A 141 -22.37 1.83 -1.61
C ALA A 141 -21.19 2.66 -1.08
N SER A 142 -21.39 3.40 0.01
CA SER A 142 -20.33 4.18 0.66
C SER A 142 -19.23 3.28 1.24
N ARG A 143 -19.59 2.15 1.85
CA ARG A 143 -18.61 1.17 2.34
C ARG A 143 -17.85 0.47 1.22
N GLN A 144 -18.50 0.11 0.12
CA GLN A 144 -17.86 -0.47 -1.06
C GLN A 144 -16.84 0.50 -1.66
N LYS A 145 -17.19 1.78 -1.82
CA LYS A 145 -16.23 2.82 -2.27
C LYS A 145 -14.98 2.88 -1.38
N ARG A 146 -15.12 2.75 -0.05
CA ARG A 146 -13.97 2.67 0.87
C ARG A 146 -13.15 1.40 0.70
N LYS A 147 -13.78 0.25 0.42
CA LYS A 147 -13.07 -1.00 0.12
C LYS A 147 -12.23 -0.87 -1.16
N VAL A 148 -12.74 -0.20 -2.19
CA VAL A 148 -11.96 0.10 -3.42
C VAL A 148 -10.66 0.84 -3.09
N GLN A 149 -10.69 1.85 -2.23
CA GLN A 149 -9.49 2.61 -1.83
C GLN A 149 -8.39 1.77 -1.14
N GLY A 150 -8.71 0.54 -0.72
CA GLY A 150 -7.76 -0.42 -0.16
C GLY A 150 -7.04 -1.27 -1.21
N LEU A 151 -7.52 -1.31 -2.45
CA LEU A 151 -6.94 -2.14 -3.52
C LEU A 151 -5.64 -1.52 -4.08
N PRO A 152 -4.78 -2.30 -4.77
CA PRO A 152 -3.68 -1.76 -5.55
C PRO A 152 -4.16 -0.76 -6.62
N PRO A 153 -3.37 0.28 -6.99
CA PRO A 153 -3.81 1.32 -7.93
C PRO A 153 -4.38 0.83 -9.26
N ARG A 154 -3.81 -0.25 -9.82
CA ARG A 154 -4.31 -0.90 -11.05
C ARG A 154 -5.74 -1.43 -10.86
N GLN A 155 -5.96 -2.16 -9.76
CA GLN A 155 -7.28 -2.71 -9.44
C GLN A 155 -8.29 -1.62 -9.05
N GLN A 156 -7.85 -0.52 -8.41
CA GLN A 156 -8.71 0.62 -8.11
C GLN A 156 -9.34 1.20 -9.38
N ARG A 157 -8.52 1.44 -10.43
CA ARG A 157 -9.00 1.98 -11.71
C ARG A 157 -10.05 1.07 -12.34
N LEU A 158 -9.81 -0.24 -12.36
CA LEU A 158 -10.75 -1.22 -12.90
C LEU A 158 -12.05 -1.30 -12.08
N ALA A 159 -11.94 -1.32 -10.75
CA ALA A 159 -13.10 -1.33 -9.86
C ALA A 159 -13.95 -0.05 -10.03
N HIS A 160 -13.33 1.12 -10.23
CA HIS A 160 -14.05 2.36 -10.52
C HIS A 160 -14.75 2.31 -11.88
N ALA A 161 -14.06 1.85 -12.93
CA ALA A 161 -14.65 1.68 -14.26
C ALA A 161 -15.86 0.72 -14.25
N GLN A 162 -15.79 -0.34 -13.45
CA GLN A 162 -16.85 -1.34 -13.29
C GLN A 162 -17.90 -0.97 -12.22
N LYS A 163 -17.86 0.25 -11.67
CA LYS A 163 -18.78 0.71 -10.60
C LYS A 163 -18.82 -0.22 -9.38
N GLY A 164 -17.70 -0.89 -9.07
CA GLY A 164 -17.57 -1.81 -7.94
C GLY A 164 -18.21 -3.19 -8.14
N ARG A 165 -18.61 -3.54 -9.37
CA ARG A 165 -19.26 -4.81 -9.70
C ARG A 165 -18.34 -5.73 -10.50
N CYS A 166 -18.47 -7.04 -10.29
CA CYS A 166 -17.80 -8.06 -11.08
C CYS A 166 -18.40 -8.09 -12.48
N SER A 167 -17.55 -8.12 -13.52
CA SER A 167 -18.02 -8.12 -14.92
C SER A 167 -18.62 -9.45 -15.37
N HIS A 168 -18.42 -10.53 -14.60
CA HIS A 168 -18.93 -11.86 -14.92
C HIS A 168 -20.30 -12.11 -14.28
N CYS A 169 -20.38 -12.07 -12.95
CA CYS A 169 -21.62 -12.35 -12.21
C CYS A 169 -22.48 -11.12 -11.93
N GLY A 170 -22.00 -9.89 -12.21
CA GLY A 170 -22.75 -8.65 -11.96
C GLY A 170 -22.87 -8.24 -10.48
N THR A 171 -22.47 -9.10 -9.54
CA THR A 171 -22.53 -8.81 -8.10
C THR A 171 -21.38 -7.92 -7.63
N SER A 172 -21.44 -7.47 -6.38
CA SER A 172 -20.38 -6.67 -5.74
C SER A 172 -19.03 -7.39 -5.76
N LEU A 173 -17.96 -6.69 -6.12
CA LEU A 173 -16.56 -7.17 -6.07
C LEU A 173 -16.09 -7.57 -4.66
N PHE A 174 -16.87 -7.27 -3.63
CA PHE A 174 -16.47 -7.42 -2.24
C PHE A 174 -17.32 -8.46 -1.50
N ASN A 175 -17.53 -9.62 -2.12
CA ASN A 175 -18.25 -10.77 -1.55
C ASN A 175 -17.40 -11.63 -0.60
N GLY A 176 -16.10 -11.35 -0.48
CA GLY A 176 -15.16 -12.09 0.37
C GLY A 176 -14.14 -12.92 -0.40
N GLU A 177 -14.35 -13.13 -1.70
CA GLU A 177 -13.38 -13.80 -2.58
C GLU A 177 -12.18 -12.90 -2.92
N GLU A 178 -11.08 -13.54 -3.31
CA GLU A 178 -9.93 -12.84 -3.90
C GLU A 178 -10.30 -12.27 -5.28
N LEU A 179 -9.75 -11.09 -5.60
CA LEU A 179 -9.98 -10.41 -6.87
C LEU A 179 -8.81 -10.63 -7.85
N GLN A 180 -9.14 -11.06 -9.07
CA GLN A 180 -8.19 -11.28 -10.15
C GLN A 180 -8.47 -10.38 -11.36
N VAL A 181 -7.39 -9.96 -12.03
CA VAL A 181 -7.47 -9.18 -13.27
C VAL A 181 -7.50 -10.14 -14.46
N HIS A 182 -8.63 -10.17 -15.15
CA HIS A 182 -8.86 -10.91 -16.38
C HIS A 182 -8.55 -10.07 -17.62
N HIS A 183 -8.05 -10.71 -18.68
CA HIS A 183 -7.82 -10.09 -20.00
C HIS A 183 -8.84 -10.63 -21.00
N LEU A 184 -9.59 -9.75 -21.67
CA LEU A 184 -10.59 -10.14 -22.66
C LEU A 184 -9.94 -10.71 -23.93
N LYS A 185 -8.92 -10.06 -24.46
CA LYS A 185 -8.04 -10.58 -25.51
C LYS A 185 -6.79 -11.18 -24.89
N GLY A 186 -6.29 -12.25 -25.49
CA GLY A 186 -5.06 -12.94 -25.05
C GLY A 186 -3.88 -11.99 -24.97
N ARG A 187 -2.93 -12.29 -24.08
CA ARG A 187 -1.76 -11.42 -23.82
C ARG A 187 -0.87 -11.24 -25.05
N GLU A 188 -0.93 -12.16 -26.01
CA GLU A 188 -0.23 -12.08 -27.29
C GLU A 188 -0.67 -10.91 -28.18
N ASN A 189 -1.83 -10.29 -27.92
CA ASN A 189 -2.31 -9.20 -28.77
C ASN A 189 -1.69 -7.84 -28.39
N PRO A 190 -1.37 -6.99 -29.38
CA PRO A 190 -1.01 -5.60 -29.11
C PRO A 190 -2.18 -4.89 -28.40
N GLY A 191 -1.86 -4.09 -27.37
CA GLY A 191 -2.87 -3.45 -26.51
C GLY A 191 -3.41 -4.34 -25.39
N SER A 192 -2.78 -5.48 -25.08
CA SER A 192 -3.27 -6.42 -24.06
C SER A 192 -3.41 -5.80 -22.65
N GLU A 193 -2.60 -4.80 -22.34
CA GLU A 193 -2.63 -4.06 -21.06
C GLU A 193 -3.55 -2.82 -21.07
N GLU A 194 -4.26 -2.56 -22.16
CA GLU A 194 -5.19 -1.43 -22.21
C GLU A 194 -6.34 -1.62 -21.20
N PRO A 195 -6.77 -0.56 -20.49
CA PRO A 195 -7.86 -0.66 -19.51
C PRO A 195 -9.16 -1.25 -20.10
N GLN A 196 -9.40 -1.03 -21.39
CA GLN A 196 -10.56 -1.55 -22.11
C GLN A 196 -10.54 -3.08 -22.20
N ASN A 197 -9.35 -3.68 -22.30
CA ASN A 197 -9.12 -5.12 -22.39
C ASN A 197 -9.12 -5.81 -21.01
N LEU A 198 -9.05 -5.05 -19.92
CA LEU A 198 -8.93 -5.58 -18.57
C LEU A 198 -10.26 -5.56 -17.83
N ARG A 199 -10.53 -6.61 -17.05
CA ARG A 199 -11.67 -6.68 -16.13
C ARG A 199 -11.24 -7.24 -14.79
N LEU A 200 -11.74 -6.67 -13.70
CA LEU A 200 -11.58 -7.19 -12.35
C LEU A 200 -12.74 -8.12 -12.02
N VAL A 201 -12.44 -9.36 -11.65
CA VAL A 201 -13.43 -10.40 -11.37
C VAL A 201 -13.07 -11.14 -10.09
N HIS A 202 -14.03 -11.84 -9.50
CA HIS A 202 -13.74 -12.78 -8.40
C HIS A 202 -12.88 -13.95 -8.89
N LEU A 203 -12.15 -14.59 -7.98
CA LEU A 203 -11.36 -15.79 -8.26
C LEU A 203 -12.18 -16.87 -8.98
N TYR A 204 -13.38 -17.19 -8.47
CA TYR A 204 -14.19 -18.24 -9.08
C TYR A 204 -14.74 -17.83 -10.45
N CYS A 205 -15.17 -16.57 -10.59
CA CYS A 205 -15.57 -16.01 -11.88
C CYS A 205 -14.43 -16.08 -12.91
N HIS A 206 -13.19 -15.82 -12.48
CA HIS A 206 -12.02 -15.93 -13.34
C HIS A 206 -11.81 -17.36 -13.85
N GLN A 207 -11.93 -18.34 -12.95
CA GLN A 207 -11.84 -19.77 -13.30
C GLN A 207 -12.93 -20.18 -14.30
N GLN A 208 -14.17 -19.75 -14.09
CA GLN A 208 -15.29 -20.03 -14.99
C GLN A 208 -15.05 -19.49 -16.41
N ILE A 209 -14.51 -18.28 -16.55
CA ILE A 209 -14.21 -17.71 -17.87
C ILE A 209 -13.17 -18.55 -18.62
N HIS A 210 -12.12 -19.00 -17.92
CA HIS A 210 -11.08 -19.85 -18.54
C HIS A 210 -11.60 -21.27 -18.86
N ALA A 211 -12.46 -21.83 -18.01
CA ALA A 211 -13.10 -23.11 -18.27
C ALA A 211 -14.05 -23.06 -19.49
N GLY A 212 -14.80 -21.96 -19.64
CA GLY A 212 -15.69 -21.73 -20.78
C GLY A 212 -14.95 -21.64 -22.12
N ARG A 213 -13.79 -20.95 -22.17
CA ARG A 213 -12.96 -20.88 -23.39
C ARG A 213 -12.42 -22.22 -23.86
N ARG A 214 -12.06 -23.12 -22.94
CA ARG A 214 -11.60 -24.46 -23.30
C ARG A 214 -12.71 -25.28 -23.97
N LYS A 215 -13.97 -25.09 -23.55
CA LYS A 215 -15.12 -25.75 -24.18
C LYS A 215 -15.40 -25.22 -25.59
N THR A 216 -15.30 -23.91 -25.83
CA THR A 216 -15.52 -23.34 -27.18
C THR A 216 -14.43 -23.74 -28.16
N LEU A 217 -13.16 -23.68 -27.76
CA LEU A 217 -12.02 -24.10 -28.60
C LEU A 217 -12.04 -25.62 -28.87
N GLY A 218 -12.48 -26.43 -27.91
CA GLY A 218 -12.63 -27.88 -28.10
C GLY A 218 -13.79 -28.26 -29.02
N CYS A 219 -14.85 -27.45 -29.09
CA CYS A 219 -16.00 -27.69 -29.96
C CYS A 219 -15.73 -27.26 -31.42
N GLU A 220 -15.00 -26.16 -31.63
CA GLU A 220 -14.54 -25.77 -32.97
C GLU A 220 -13.55 -26.79 -33.58
N ALA A 221 -12.67 -27.37 -32.76
CA ALA A 221 -11.74 -28.42 -33.20
C ALA A 221 -12.43 -29.74 -33.59
N THR A 222 -13.62 -30.01 -33.05
CA THR A 222 -14.42 -31.21 -33.36
C THR A 222 -15.41 -31.01 -34.50
N CYS A 223 -15.79 -29.77 -34.82
CA CYS A 223 -16.63 -29.46 -35.98
C CYS A 223 -15.85 -29.40 -37.30
N LEU A 224 -14.56 -29.02 -37.29
CA LEU A 224 -13.74 -28.94 -38.51
C LEU A 224 -13.29 -30.30 -39.07
N SER A 225 -13.41 -31.39 -38.31
CA SER A 225 -13.12 -32.75 -38.77
C SER A 225 -14.31 -33.47 -39.42
N ARG A 226 -15.49 -32.82 -39.50
CA ARG A 226 -16.73 -33.42 -40.02
C ARG A 226 -17.18 -32.91 -41.40
N VAL A 227 -16.39 -32.08 -42.08
CA VAL A 227 -16.73 -31.48 -43.40
C VAL A 227 -15.76 -31.92 -44.53
N ARG A 228 -15.02 -33.01 -44.35
CA ARG A 228 -14.31 -33.68 -45.46
C ARG A 228 -14.82 -35.11 -45.58
N GLY A 229 -15.99 -35.22 -46.21
CA GLY A 229 -16.40 -36.42 -46.93
C GLY A 229 -15.75 -36.44 -48.30
#